data_AF-A0AB39NBQ1-F1
#
_entry.id   AF-A0AB39NBQ1-F1
#
_cell.length_a   1.000
_cell.length_b   1.000
_cell.length_c   1.000
_cell.angle_alpha   90.00
_cell.angle_beta   90.00
_cell.angle_gamma   90.00
#
_symmetry.space_group_name_H-M   'P 1'
#
loop_
_entity.id
_entity.type
_entity.pdbx_description
1 polymer ?
#
loop_
_entity_poly.entity_id
_entity_poly.type
_entity_poly.pdbx_seq_one_letter_code
_entity_poly.pdbx_strand_id
1 'polypeptide(L)'
;MPTTDDYGQGISLISLTDVPDIPKAIADLAAGVIPRGVLRFASSSTRGATLVGDSAPVEGMLSWLQDVNRLDLYDGSAWVAVSTGASAWTAISLETGFTQNGNSNGTLQYRLLNVSGEESLQFRGAVNRTSYPSSPPGSYVINSTALPTAVRPATLRTVLIPCSDVSSDRIALKLDVRTDGYLEVFGFSSTTKPPWIGFNGTLVSL
;
A
#
# COMPACT_ATOMS: atom_id res chain seq x y z
N MET A 1 24.79 -6.34 41.00
CA MET A 1 24.36 -6.59 39.61
C MET A 1 23.87 -5.26 39.06
N PRO A 2 24.17 -4.91 37.80
CA PRO A 2 23.61 -3.70 37.20
C PRO A 2 22.08 -3.75 37.35
N THR A 3 21.50 -2.67 37.88
CA THR A 3 20.06 -2.55 38.01
C THR A 3 19.49 -2.37 36.60
N THR A 4 18.52 -3.19 36.22
CA THR A 4 17.82 -3.06 34.94
C THR A 4 16.46 -2.43 35.12
N ASP A 5 15.80 -2.07 34.03
CA ASP A 5 14.42 -1.63 34.03
C ASP A 5 13.43 -2.69 34.56
N ASP A 6 12.36 -2.23 35.20
CA ASP A 6 11.32 -3.08 35.78
C ASP A 6 10.47 -3.81 34.73
N TYR A 7 10.51 -3.36 33.48
CA TYR A 7 9.81 -3.99 32.35
C TYR A 7 10.54 -5.19 31.76
N GLY A 8 11.68 -5.59 32.35
CA GLY A 8 12.43 -6.77 31.95
C GLY A 8 13.04 -6.66 30.54
N GLN A 9 13.22 -5.45 30.02
CA GLN A 9 13.79 -5.24 28.70
C GLN A 9 15.33 -5.23 28.77
N GLY A 10 15.92 -5.14 29.95
CA GLY A 10 17.37 -5.13 30.14
C GLY A 10 18.02 -3.79 29.80
N ILE A 11 17.29 -2.67 29.89
CA ILE A 11 17.93 -1.34 29.89
C ILE A 11 18.76 -1.22 31.16
N SER A 12 20.05 -0.91 31.03
CA SER A 12 20.92 -0.66 32.18
C SER A 12 20.61 0.69 32.80
N LEU A 13 20.46 0.73 34.13
CA LEU A 13 20.24 1.93 34.93
C LEU A 13 21.47 2.18 35.80
N ILE A 14 21.79 3.46 36.02
CA ILE A 14 22.86 3.84 36.94
C ILE A 14 22.51 3.37 38.37
N SER A 15 23.49 2.77 39.03
CA SER A 15 23.41 2.34 40.42
C SER A 15 24.22 3.27 41.32
N LEU A 16 23.89 3.28 42.61
CA LEU A 16 24.65 4.04 43.62
C LEU A 16 26.10 3.53 43.80
N THR A 17 26.43 2.38 43.23
CA THR A 17 27.76 1.77 43.27
C THR A 17 28.62 2.09 42.04
N ASP A 18 28.05 2.72 41.00
CA ASP A 18 28.79 3.07 39.80
C ASP A 18 29.66 4.33 40.00
N VAL A 19 30.72 4.45 39.22
CA VAL A 19 31.55 5.67 39.19
C VAL A 19 30.67 6.83 38.73
N PRO A 20 30.67 7.99 39.43
CA PRO A 20 29.88 9.13 39.03
C PRO A 20 30.28 9.70 37.65
N ASP A 21 29.60 9.26 36.60
CA ASP A 21 29.77 9.71 35.22
C ASP A 21 28.40 9.86 34.54
N ILE A 22 27.86 11.08 34.60
CA ILE A 22 26.55 11.41 34.03
C ILE A 22 26.55 11.27 32.49
N PRO A 23 27.56 11.77 31.74
CA PRO A 23 27.65 11.53 30.30
C PRO A 23 27.55 10.05 29.92
N LYS A 24 28.28 9.17 30.63
CA LYS A 24 28.20 7.72 30.39
C LYS A 24 26.80 7.17 30.70
N ALA A 25 26.21 7.54 31.83
CA ALA A 25 24.89 7.06 32.21
C ALA A 25 23.81 7.43 31.18
N ILE A 26 23.88 8.66 30.64
CA ILE A 26 22.97 9.11 29.57
C ILE A 26 23.21 8.32 28.28
N ALA A 27 24.46 8.07 27.91
CA ALA A 27 24.80 7.29 26.72
C ALA A 27 24.30 5.84 26.81
N ASP A 28 24.49 5.19 27.97
CA ASP A 28 24.03 3.81 28.20
C ASP A 28 22.50 3.72 28.15
N LEU A 29 21.79 4.67 28.77
CA LEU A 29 20.34 4.75 28.71
C LEU A 29 19.85 4.98 27.28
N ALA A 30 20.47 5.91 26.55
CA ALA A 30 20.14 6.18 25.16
C ALA A 30 20.35 4.93 24.28
N ALA A 31 21.45 4.20 24.47
CA ALA A 31 21.72 2.96 23.77
C ALA A 31 20.70 1.85 24.10
N GLY A 32 20.18 1.80 25.33
CA GLY A 32 19.14 0.85 25.71
C GLY A 32 17.74 1.19 25.21
N VAL A 33 17.41 2.47 25.07
CA VAL A 33 16.04 2.94 24.75
C VAL A 33 15.85 3.21 23.26
N ILE A 34 16.81 3.87 22.60
CA ILE A 34 16.67 4.30 21.19
C ILE A 34 16.36 3.12 20.25
N PRO A 35 17.04 1.97 20.31
CA PRO A 35 16.75 0.83 19.43
C PRO A 35 15.36 0.22 19.62
N ARG A 36 14.69 0.52 20.74
CA ARG A 36 13.35 0.02 21.08
C ARG A 36 12.23 1.00 20.72
N GLY A 37 12.59 2.21 20.27
CA GLY A 37 11.66 3.18 19.70
C GLY A 37 11.46 3.00 18.20
N VAL A 38 10.72 3.92 17.58
CA VAL A 38 10.61 4.01 16.12
C VAL A 38 11.78 4.85 15.58
N LEU A 39 12.74 4.18 14.94
CA LEU A 39 13.89 4.83 14.30
C LEU A 39 13.47 5.51 13.00
N ARG A 40 13.94 6.71 12.71
CA ARG A 40 13.53 7.47 11.50
C ARG A 40 14.67 7.54 10.50
N PHE A 41 14.39 7.17 9.26
CA PHE A 41 15.36 7.22 8.17
C PHE A 41 14.78 7.93 6.95
N ALA A 42 15.66 8.59 6.19
CA ALA A 42 15.28 9.26 4.95
C ALA A 42 14.73 8.27 3.91
N SER A 43 15.33 7.07 3.82
CA SER A 43 14.94 6.01 2.88
C SER A 43 15.34 4.62 3.41
N SER A 44 14.85 3.56 2.75
CA SER A 44 15.26 2.18 3.03
C SER A 44 16.77 1.96 2.82
N SER A 45 17.37 2.64 1.82
CA SER A 45 18.80 2.57 1.54
C SER A 45 19.63 3.20 2.66
N THR A 46 19.21 4.36 3.17
CA THR A 46 19.84 5.02 4.32
C THR A 46 19.76 4.13 5.56
N ARG A 47 18.60 3.52 5.82
CA ARG A 47 18.44 2.56 6.92
C ARG A 47 19.41 1.39 6.80
N GLY A 48 19.50 0.77 5.61
CA GLY A 48 20.39 -0.36 5.37
C GLY A 48 21.87 -0.02 5.52
N ALA A 49 22.28 1.21 5.20
CA ALA A 49 23.65 1.68 5.41
C ALA A 49 23.95 2.01 6.88
N THR A 50 22.97 2.52 7.63
CA THR A 50 23.15 2.91 9.04
C THR A 50 23.11 1.71 9.99
N LEU A 51 22.19 0.77 9.76
CA LEU A 51 21.99 -0.38 10.65
C LEU A 51 22.89 -1.55 10.24
N VAL A 52 24.16 -1.45 10.61
CA VAL A 52 25.21 -2.45 10.32
C VAL A 52 26.06 -2.71 11.57
N GLY A 53 26.80 -3.83 11.57
CA GLY A 53 27.70 -4.20 12.67
C GLY A 53 26.96 -4.33 14.00
N ASP A 54 27.45 -3.63 15.02
CA ASP A 54 26.85 -3.63 16.38
C ASP A 54 25.46 -2.97 16.44
N SER A 55 25.09 -2.22 15.40
CA SER A 55 23.75 -1.62 15.22
C SER A 55 22.93 -2.35 14.16
N ALA A 56 23.27 -3.60 13.84
CA ALA A 56 22.49 -4.41 12.93
C ALA A 56 21.02 -4.53 13.39
N PRO A 57 20.06 -4.67 12.46
CA PRO A 57 18.66 -4.84 12.81
C PRO A 57 18.45 -6.06 13.70
N VAL A 58 17.64 -5.90 14.74
CA VAL A 58 17.20 -6.99 15.62
C VAL A 58 15.70 -7.19 15.48
N GLU A 59 15.23 -8.42 15.69
CA GLU A 59 13.80 -8.75 15.65
C GLU A 59 13.00 -7.83 16.58
N GLY A 60 11.85 -7.33 16.11
CA GLY A 60 11.03 -6.38 16.86
C GLY A 60 11.38 -4.92 16.62
N MET A 61 12.51 -4.60 15.95
CA MET A 61 12.91 -3.23 15.68
C MET A 61 11.94 -2.54 14.71
N LEU A 62 11.54 -1.30 15.03
CA LEU A 62 10.64 -0.49 14.22
C LEU A 62 11.36 0.67 13.55
N SER A 63 10.99 0.96 12.29
CA SER A 63 11.51 2.12 11.56
C SER A 63 10.44 2.86 10.76
N TRP A 64 10.58 4.18 10.67
CA TRP A 64 9.80 5.05 9.79
C TRP A 64 10.66 5.50 8.61
N LEU A 65 10.19 5.21 7.40
CA LEU A 65 10.78 5.66 6.14
C LEU A 65 10.07 6.94 5.66
N GLN A 66 10.82 8.04 5.59
CA GLN A 66 10.26 9.36 5.30
C GLN A 66 9.88 9.55 3.83
N ASP A 67 10.63 8.97 2.89
CA ASP A 67 10.39 9.04 1.46
C ASP A 67 9.05 8.41 1.03
N VAL A 68 8.67 7.31 1.67
CA VAL A 68 7.43 6.56 1.36
C VAL A 68 6.38 6.62 2.46
N ASN A 69 6.61 7.40 3.52
CA ASN A 69 5.73 7.52 4.69
C ASN A 69 5.29 6.14 5.24
N ARG A 70 6.24 5.24 5.50
CA ARG A 70 5.95 3.84 5.84
C ARG A 70 6.57 3.42 7.17
N LEU A 71 5.80 2.70 7.97
CA LEU A 71 6.28 2.04 9.18
C LEU A 71 6.66 0.59 8.84
N ASP A 72 7.92 0.24 9.09
CA ASP A 72 8.45 -1.12 8.89
C ASP A 72 8.85 -1.75 10.23
N LEU A 73 8.62 -3.05 10.37
CA LEU A 73 9.07 -3.92 11.46
C LEU A 73 10.12 -4.88 10.93
N TYR A 74 11.23 -5.06 11.65
CA TYR A 74 12.16 -6.14 11.36
C TYR A 74 11.69 -7.44 12.02
N ASP A 75 11.37 -8.46 11.23
CA ASP A 75 10.81 -9.74 11.70
C ASP A 75 11.88 -10.78 12.08
N GLY A 76 13.14 -10.35 12.15
CA GLY A 76 14.30 -11.22 12.38
C GLY A 76 15.01 -11.63 11.09
N SER A 77 14.34 -11.51 9.93
CA SER A 77 14.90 -11.86 8.62
C SER A 77 14.86 -10.72 7.62
N ALA A 78 13.79 -9.92 7.64
CA ALA A 78 13.52 -8.87 6.69
C ALA A 78 12.73 -7.72 7.34
N TRP A 79 12.73 -6.58 6.67
CA TRP A 79 11.85 -5.47 7.01
C TRP A 79 10.50 -5.67 6.33
N VAL A 80 9.45 -5.78 7.14
CA VAL A 80 8.06 -5.95 6.72
C VAL A 80 7.28 -4.68 6.98
N ALA A 81 6.47 -4.24 6.01
CA ALA A 81 5.63 -3.06 6.18
C ALA A 81 4.48 -3.35 7.15
N VAL A 82 4.38 -2.58 8.23
CA VAL A 82 3.27 -2.65 9.20
C VAL A 82 2.15 -1.69 8.81
N SER A 83 2.51 -0.55 8.25
CA SER A 83 1.57 0.46 7.78
C SER A 83 2.19 1.24 6.65
N THR A 84 1.45 1.37 5.56
CA THR A 84 1.72 2.36 4.52
C THR A 84 0.98 3.63 4.90
N GLY A 85 1.60 4.79 4.73
CA GLY A 85 1.00 6.09 5.07
C GLY A 85 -0.39 6.26 4.47
N ALA A 86 -1.18 7.17 5.05
CA ALA A 86 -2.53 7.47 4.58
C ALA A 86 -2.52 7.81 3.07
N SER A 87 -2.81 6.82 2.23
CA SER A 87 -2.82 7.03 0.79
C SER A 87 -4.07 7.83 0.47
N ALA A 88 -3.88 9.12 0.18
CA ALA A 88 -4.91 9.94 -0.41
C ALA A 88 -5.46 9.26 -1.66
N TRP A 89 -6.76 9.42 -1.89
CA TRP A 89 -7.40 8.90 -3.09
C TRP A 89 -6.93 9.69 -4.30
N THR A 90 -6.33 8.99 -5.27
CA THR A 90 -5.86 9.59 -6.51
C THR A 90 -6.86 9.28 -7.62
N ALA A 91 -7.30 10.31 -8.35
CA ALA A 91 -8.22 10.16 -9.47
C ALA A 91 -7.55 9.48 -10.67
N ILE A 92 -8.29 8.58 -11.31
CA ILE A 92 -7.86 7.90 -12.53
C ILE A 92 -8.41 8.67 -13.72
N SER A 93 -7.52 9.15 -14.59
CA SER A 93 -7.90 9.71 -15.89
C SER A 93 -8.45 8.60 -16.78
N LEU A 94 -9.66 8.80 -17.32
CA LEU A 94 -10.34 7.80 -18.12
C LEU A 94 -9.95 7.87 -19.59
N GLU A 95 -10.02 6.72 -20.26
CA GLU A 95 -9.90 6.59 -21.71
C GLU A 95 -11.15 7.11 -22.43
N THR A 96 -11.00 7.45 -23.70
CA THR A 96 -12.09 8.03 -24.50
C THR A 96 -13.32 7.12 -24.55
N GLY A 97 -14.49 7.71 -24.32
CA GLY A 97 -15.78 7.00 -24.30
C GLY A 97 -16.20 6.48 -22.92
N PHE A 98 -15.36 6.65 -21.90
CA PHE A 98 -15.77 6.50 -20.50
C PHE A 98 -15.87 7.87 -19.82
N THR A 99 -16.82 8.01 -18.91
CA THR A 99 -16.95 9.18 -18.04
C THR A 99 -17.04 8.77 -16.58
N GLN A 100 -16.77 9.69 -15.66
CA GLN A 100 -16.79 9.40 -14.23
C GLN A 100 -18.22 9.23 -13.70
N ASN A 101 -18.33 8.84 -12.43
CA ASN A 101 -19.59 8.84 -11.66
C ASN A 101 -20.64 7.84 -12.17
N GLY A 102 -20.19 6.64 -12.53
CA GLY A 102 -21.05 5.50 -12.87
C GLY A 102 -22.12 5.25 -11.80
N ASN A 103 -23.40 5.22 -12.17
CA ASN A 103 -24.49 4.97 -11.21
C ASN A 103 -24.42 5.86 -9.95
N SER A 104 -23.96 7.11 -10.09
CA SER A 104 -23.78 8.05 -8.97
C SER A 104 -22.82 7.56 -7.86
N ASN A 105 -21.84 6.73 -8.18
CA ASN A 105 -20.87 6.19 -7.20
C ASN A 105 -19.57 7.02 -7.07
N GLY A 106 -19.50 8.19 -7.69
CA GLY A 106 -18.34 9.08 -7.65
C GLY A 106 -17.24 8.74 -8.64
N THR A 107 -16.16 9.53 -8.59
CA THR A 107 -14.98 9.40 -9.46
C THR A 107 -14.26 8.08 -9.22
N LEU A 108 -13.82 7.40 -10.29
CA LEU A 108 -12.90 6.28 -10.22
C LEU A 108 -11.55 6.74 -9.66
N GLN A 109 -11.16 6.16 -8.52
CA GLN A 109 -9.95 6.51 -7.80
C GLN A 109 -9.24 5.25 -7.30
N TYR A 110 -7.95 5.38 -7.03
CA TYR A 110 -7.15 4.36 -6.36
C TYR A 110 -6.44 4.90 -5.12
N ARG A 111 -6.01 4.00 -4.25
CA ARG A 111 -5.07 4.27 -3.16
C ARG A 111 -4.29 3.00 -2.79
N LEU A 112 -3.12 3.17 -2.18
CA LEU A 112 -2.41 2.07 -1.52
C LEU A 112 -2.97 1.81 -0.12
N LEU A 113 -2.99 0.55 0.27
CA LEU A 113 -3.32 0.07 1.60
C LEU A 113 -2.31 -0.99 2.00
N ASN A 114 -2.06 -1.08 3.30
CA ASN A 114 -1.49 -2.28 3.89
C ASN A 114 -2.65 -3.17 4.34
N VAL A 115 -2.74 -4.37 3.78
CA VAL A 115 -3.69 -5.40 4.19
C VAL A 115 -2.87 -6.57 4.73
N SER A 116 -2.86 -6.74 6.04
CA SER A 116 -2.20 -7.86 6.72
C SER A 116 -0.68 -7.98 6.41
N GLY A 117 0.01 -6.85 6.29
CA GLY A 117 1.45 -6.81 5.98
C GLY A 117 1.78 -6.80 4.49
N GLU A 118 0.77 -6.92 3.62
CA GLU A 118 0.92 -6.89 2.17
C GLU A 118 0.45 -5.54 1.60
N GLU A 119 1.23 -4.96 0.69
CA GLU A 119 0.81 -3.77 -0.02
C GLU A 119 -0.27 -4.14 -1.05
N SER A 120 -1.39 -3.42 -1.00
CA SER A 120 -2.57 -3.68 -1.82
C SER A 120 -3.06 -2.39 -2.45
N LEU A 121 -3.48 -2.46 -3.70
CA LEU A 121 -4.14 -1.38 -4.42
C LEU A 121 -5.64 -1.51 -4.25
N GLN A 122 -6.26 -0.49 -3.65
CA GLN A 122 -7.71 -0.40 -3.51
C GLN A 122 -8.28 0.60 -4.51
N PHE A 123 -9.39 0.24 -5.14
CA PHE A 123 -10.18 1.11 -5.98
C PHE A 123 -11.49 1.53 -5.30
N ARG A 124 -12.02 2.67 -5.75
CA ARG A 124 -13.39 3.10 -5.48
C ARG A 124 -13.94 3.90 -6.66
N GLY A 125 -15.24 4.17 -6.61
CA GLY A 125 -15.94 4.92 -7.64
C GLY A 125 -16.48 4.05 -8.74
N ALA A 126 -16.91 4.68 -9.82
CA ALA A 126 -17.46 4.00 -10.97
C ALA A 126 -17.32 4.83 -12.23
N VAL A 127 -17.38 4.16 -13.38
CA VAL A 127 -17.37 4.80 -14.70
C VAL A 127 -18.71 4.57 -15.40
N ASN A 128 -19.13 5.54 -16.19
CA ASN A 128 -20.24 5.44 -17.13
C ASN A 128 -19.70 5.20 -18.54
N ARG A 129 -20.52 4.56 -19.36
CA ARG A 129 -20.38 4.53 -20.81
C ARG A 129 -21.75 4.61 -21.45
N THR A 130 -22.04 5.73 -22.10
CA THR A 130 -23.36 6.02 -22.66
C THR A 130 -23.64 5.33 -23.98
N SER A 131 -22.60 4.87 -24.69
CA SER A 131 -22.77 4.16 -25.95
C SER A 131 -21.71 3.09 -26.18
N TYR A 132 -22.15 2.01 -26.81
CA TYR A 132 -21.31 0.93 -27.29
C TYR A 132 -21.52 0.78 -28.80
N PRO A 133 -20.48 0.40 -29.56
CA PRO A 133 -20.68 -0.07 -30.92
C PRO A 133 -21.62 -1.29 -30.92
N SER A 134 -22.23 -1.58 -32.07
CA SER A 134 -23.14 -2.73 -32.22
C SER A 134 -22.46 -4.05 -31.85
N SER A 135 -21.19 -4.20 -32.23
CA SER A 135 -20.27 -5.27 -31.84
C SER A 135 -19.08 -4.67 -31.07
N PRO A 136 -19.12 -4.62 -29.73
CA PRO A 136 -17.99 -4.17 -28.94
C PRO A 136 -16.85 -5.19 -28.95
N PRO A 137 -15.59 -4.74 -28.86
CA PRO A 137 -14.46 -5.61 -28.53
C PRO A 137 -14.70 -6.32 -27.20
N GLY A 138 -14.07 -7.47 -27.01
CA GLY A 138 -14.21 -8.25 -25.76
C GLY A 138 -13.63 -7.57 -24.51
N SER A 139 -12.79 -6.56 -24.70
CA SER A 139 -12.17 -5.77 -23.63
C SER A 139 -12.03 -4.29 -23.97
N TYR A 140 -11.86 -3.47 -22.93
CA TYR A 140 -11.51 -2.06 -23.01
C TYR A 140 -10.49 -1.72 -21.93
N VAL A 141 -9.48 -0.94 -22.29
CA VAL A 141 -8.65 -0.22 -21.31
C VAL A 141 -9.43 1.00 -20.81
N ILE A 142 -9.53 1.16 -19.50
CA ILE A 142 -10.39 2.17 -18.85
C ILE A 142 -9.65 3.47 -18.54
N ASN A 143 -8.35 3.40 -18.27
CA ASN A 143 -7.53 4.56 -17.95
C ASN A 143 -6.71 5.04 -19.16
N SER A 144 -6.66 6.35 -19.37
CA SER A 144 -5.89 6.95 -20.48
C SER A 144 -4.39 7.09 -20.19
N THR A 145 -4.02 7.08 -18.91
CA THR A 145 -2.63 7.14 -18.47
C THR A 145 -2.35 5.97 -17.54
N ALA A 146 -1.23 5.27 -17.77
CA ALA A 146 -0.77 4.21 -16.89
C ALA A 146 -0.65 4.71 -15.45
N LEU A 147 -1.07 3.88 -14.49
CA LEU A 147 -0.85 4.16 -13.07
C LEU A 147 0.65 4.39 -12.78
N PRO A 148 1.03 5.19 -11.77
CA PRO A 148 2.44 5.35 -11.38
C PRO A 148 3.12 4.02 -11.08
N THR A 149 4.41 3.88 -11.37
CA THR A 149 5.16 2.63 -11.16
C THR A 149 5.10 2.11 -9.73
N ALA A 150 5.04 3.00 -8.74
CA ALA A 150 4.93 2.65 -7.32
C ALA A 150 3.62 1.96 -6.92
N VAL A 151 2.61 1.90 -7.79
CA VAL A 151 1.30 1.27 -7.50
C VAL A 151 0.94 0.17 -8.50
N ARG A 152 1.90 -0.30 -9.28
CA ARG A 152 1.69 -1.37 -10.28
C ARG A 152 2.01 -2.72 -9.66
N PRO A 153 1.21 -3.76 -9.92
CA PRO A 153 1.54 -5.09 -9.44
C PRO A 153 2.73 -5.66 -10.21
N ALA A 154 3.53 -6.49 -9.55
CA ALA A 154 4.68 -7.15 -10.19
C ALA A 154 4.25 -8.25 -11.20
N THR A 155 3.04 -8.80 -11.02
CA THR A 155 2.42 -9.79 -11.90
C THR A 155 0.97 -9.40 -12.19
N LEU A 156 0.37 -9.95 -13.24
CA LEU A 156 -1.03 -9.64 -13.59
C LEU A 156 -1.95 -9.95 -12.40
N ARG A 157 -2.81 -9.00 -12.03
CA ARG A 157 -3.87 -9.22 -11.02
C ARG A 157 -5.23 -9.16 -11.69
N THR A 158 -6.03 -10.20 -11.45
CA THR A 158 -7.37 -10.32 -12.02
C THR A 158 -8.40 -10.39 -10.91
N VAL A 159 -9.42 -9.55 -10.98
CA VAL A 159 -10.52 -9.51 -10.01
C VAL A 159 -11.86 -9.31 -10.70
N LEU A 160 -12.95 -9.63 -10.00
CA LEU A 160 -14.30 -9.32 -10.47
C LEU A 160 -14.69 -7.90 -10.04
N ILE A 161 -15.36 -7.19 -10.93
CA ILE A 161 -15.94 -5.88 -10.67
C ILE A 161 -17.43 -5.87 -11.04
N PRO A 162 -18.30 -5.20 -10.26
CA PRO A 162 -19.71 -5.12 -10.58
C PRO A 162 -19.95 -4.24 -11.81
N CYS A 163 -21.02 -4.52 -12.55
CA CYS A 163 -21.52 -3.66 -13.60
C CYS A 163 -23.05 -3.63 -13.59
N SER A 164 -23.63 -2.71 -14.34
CA SER A 164 -25.09 -2.63 -14.46
C SER A 164 -25.69 -3.92 -14.98
N ASP A 165 -26.82 -4.31 -14.37
CA ASP A 165 -27.76 -5.31 -14.86
C ASP A 165 -28.71 -4.76 -15.94
N VAL A 166 -28.70 -3.44 -16.18
CA VAL A 166 -29.46 -2.79 -17.24
C VAL A 166 -28.68 -2.86 -18.55
N SER A 167 -29.29 -3.33 -19.63
CA SER A 167 -28.66 -3.46 -20.95
C SER A 167 -27.42 -4.37 -20.98
N SER A 168 -27.32 -5.29 -20.02
CA SER A 168 -26.23 -6.24 -19.88
C SER A 168 -26.76 -7.56 -19.34
N ASP A 169 -26.48 -8.65 -20.03
CA ASP A 169 -26.83 -10.02 -19.56
C ASP A 169 -25.99 -10.48 -18.34
N ARG A 170 -25.08 -9.63 -17.85
CA ARG A 170 -24.17 -9.93 -16.74
C ARG A 170 -24.14 -8.78 -15.75
N ILE A 171 -23.94 -9.14 -14.49
CA ILE A 171 -23.81 -8.19 -13.36
C ILE A 171 -22.36 -8.02 -12.88
N ALA A 172 -21.42 -8.73 -13.51
CA ALA A 172 -20.00 -8.65 -13.19
C ALA A 172 -19.14 -8.75 -14.46
N LEU A 173 -18.04 -8.00 -14.45
CA LEU A 173 -16.98 -8.02 -15.45
C LEU A 173 -15.67 -8.44 -14.79
N LYS A 174 -14.70 -8.83 -15.62
CA LYS A 174 -13.34 -9.14 -15.17
C LYS A 174 -12.47 -7.89 -15.33
N LEU A 175 -11.79 -7.47 -14.27
CA LEU A 175 -10.76 -6.44 -14.30
C LEU A 175 -9.38 -7.10 -14.25
N ASP A 176 -8.54 -6.76 -15.20
CA ASP A 176 -7.11 -7.03 -15.17
C ASP A 176 -6.37 -5.72 -14.82
N VAL A 177 -5.65 -5.74 -13.70
CA VAL A 177 -4.66 -4.71 -13.34
C VAL A 177 -3.31 -5.18 -13.86
N ARG A 178 -2.88 -4.58 -14.97
CA ARG A 178 -1.69 -5.00 -15.73
C ARG A 178 -0.41 -4.44 -15.10
N THR A 179 0.69 -5.14 -15.32
CA THR A 179 2.03 -4.76 -14.83
C THR A 179 2.55 -3.45 -15.46
N ASP A 180 2.00 -3.06 -16.62
CA ASP A 180 2.28 -1.77 -17.27
C ASP A 180 1.46 -0.60 -16.70
N GLY A 181 0.54 -0.86 -15.76
CA GLY A 181 -0.28 0.14 -15.09
C GLY A 181 -1.60 0.47 -15.80
N TYR A 182 -1.99 -0.30 -16.81
CA TYR A 182 -3.31 -0.17 -17.42
C TYR A 182 -4.35 -1.09 -16.77
N LEU A 183 -5.58 -0.57 -16.68
CA LEU A 183 -6.76 -1.23 -16.15
C LEU A 183 -7.60 -1.69 -17.32
N GLU A 184 -7.58 -3.00 -17.59
CA GLU A 184 -8.29 -3.58 -18.72
C GLU A 184 -9.50 -4.38 -18.22
N VAL A 185 -10.69 -4.01 -18.69
CA VAL A 185 -11.94 -4.67 -18.33
C VAL A 185 -12.36 -5.58 -19.46
N PHE A 186 -12.77 -6.79 -19.13
CA PHE A 186 -13.19 -7.83 -20.06
C PHE A 186 -14.63 -8.26 -19.81
N GLY A 187 -15.25 -8.82 -20.85
CA GLY A 187 -16.58 -9.42 -20.78
C GLY A 187 -17.63 -8.68 -21.58
N PHE A 188 -17.23 -7.72 -22.41
CA PHE A 188 -18.14 -7.00 -23.30
C PHE A 188 -18.53 -7.86 -24.49
N SER A 189 -19.77 -7.71 -24.94
CA SER A 189 -20.31 -8.44 -26.09
C SER A 189 -21.50 -7.68 -26.69
N SER A 190 -22.12 -8.22 -27.74
CA SER A 190 -23.34 -7.63 -28.31
C SER A 190 -24.50 -7.54 -27.30
N THR A 191 -24.52 -8.41 -26.27
CA THR A 191 -25.54 -8.44 -25.21
C THR A 191 -25.02 -8.01 -23.83
N THR A 192 -23.73 -7.69 -23.71
CA THR A 192 -23.11 -7.23 -22.45
C THR A 192 -22.57 -5.81 -22.66
N LYS A 193 -23.43 -4.81 -22.44
CA LYS A 193 -23.18 -3.38 -22.69
C LYS A 193 -23.58 -2.52 -21.49
N PRO A 194 -22.97 -2.76 -20.31
CA PRO A 194 -23.44 -2.12 -19.09
C PRO A 194 -23.21 -0.60 -19.17
N PRO A 195 -24.23 0.24 -18.92
CA PRO A 195 -24.09 1.70 -18.92
C PRO A 195 -23.15 2.21 -17.82
N TRP A 196 -22.89 1.41 -16.78
CA TRP A 196 -21.93 1.72 -15.73
C TRP A 196 -21.16 0.49 -15.25
N ILE A 197 -19.96 0.73 -14.73
CA ILE A 197 -19.06 -0.27 -14.15
C ILE A 197 -18.54 0.28 -12.83
N GLY A 198 -18.69 -0.48 -11.73
CA GLY A 198 -18.33 -0.08 -10.39
C GLY A 198 -17.01 -0.70 -9.92
N PHE A 199 -16.26 0.03 -9.09
CA PHE A 199 -14.96 -0.38 -8.55
C PHE A 199 -14.90 -0.25 -7.02
N ASN A 200 -16.04 0.02 -6.38
CA ASN A 200 -16.14 0.19 -4.94
C ASN A 200 -15.70 -1.07 -4.20
N GLY A 201 -14.68 -0.94 -3.36
CA GLY A 201 -14.19 -2.05 -2.53
C GLY A 201 -13.44 -3.11 -3.32
N THR A 202 -13.01 -2.82 -4.55
CA THR A 202 -12.11 -3.70 -5.31
C THR A 202 -10.69 -3.54 -4.76
N LEU A 203 -10.06 -4.65 -4.37
CA LEU A 203 -8.67 -4.68 -3.91
C LEU A 203 -7.87 -5.69 -4.75
N VAL A 204 -6.62 -5.35 -5.05
CA VAL A 204 -5.63 -6.27 -5.61
C VAL A 204 -4.34 -6.19 -4.80
N SER A 205 -3.67 -7.32 -4.58
CA SER A 205 -2.32 -7.33 -4.02
C SER A 205 -1.28 -6.83 -5.03
N LEU A 206 -0.20 -6.22 -4.57
CA LEU A 206 0.90 -5.76 -5.44
C LEU A 206 2.00 -6.80 -5.65
#